data_AF-A0A1H0IVW4-F1
#
_entry.id   AF-A0A1H0IVW4-F1
#
_cell.length_a   1.000
_cell.length_b   1.000
_cell.length_c   1.000
_cell.angle_alpha   90.00
_cell.angle_beta   90.00
_cell.angle_gamma   90.00
#
_symmetry.space_group_name_H-M   'P 1'
#
loop_
_entity.id
_entity.type
_entity.pdbx_description
1 polymer ?
#
loop_
_entity_poly.entity_id
_entity_poly.type
_entity_poly.pdbx_seq_one_letter_code
_entity_poly.pdbx_strand_id
1 'polypeptide(L)'
;MLANIAFKRVVDFHGHVCPELALGSKFCEYVQHLLNENVLDDNSFSVLAENCTSALDAIQVLLGVTVGTSALWSWITASTTIHSIADPGRKVGFSGRKL
;
A
#
# COMPACT_ATOMS: atom_id res chain seq x y z
N MET A 1 -6.99 8.92 -17.35
CA MET A 1 -5.62 8.58 -17.84
C MET A 1 -4.56 9.10 -16.85
N LEU A 2 -4.63 8.72 -15.56
CA LEU A 2 -3.67 9.14 -14.51
C LEU A 2 -2.86 7.96 -13.95
N ALA A 3 -3.36 6.73 -14.09
CA ALA A 3 -2.68 5.51 -13.64
C ALA A 3 -1.28 5.31 -14.25
N ASN A 4 -1.08 5.74 -15.50
CA ASN A 4 0.21 5.58 -16.19
C ASN A 4 1.30 6.51 -15.60
N ILE A 5 0.95 7.74 -15.23
CA ILE A 5 1.91 8.68 -14.61
C ILE A 5 2.25 8.23 -13.18
N ALA A 6 1.24 7.82 -12.40
CA ALA A 6 1.42 7.34 -11.04
C ALA A 6 2.31 6.08 -11.02
N PHE A 7 2.01 5.10 -11.86
CA PHE A 7 2.81 3.88 -11.95
C PHE A 7 4.24 4.15 -12.45
N LYS A 8 4.42 5.05 -13.42
CA LYS A 8 5.76 5.44 -13.86
C LYS A 8 6.59 6.02 -12.71
N ARG A 9 6.02 6.88 -11.86
CA ARG A 9 6.74 7.43 -10.69
C ARG A 9 7.16 6.34 -9.72
N VAL A 10 6.32 5.34 -9.50
CA VAL A 10 6.63 4.18 -8.65
C VAL A 10 7.78 3.37 -9.25
N VAL A 11 7.78 3.13 -10.56
CA VAL A 11 8.87 2.44 -11.26
C VAL A 11 10.16 3.24 -11.24
N ASP A 12 10.10 4.56 -11.44
CA ASP A 12 11.27 5.44 -11.38
C ASP A 12 11.90 5.44 -9.96
N PHE A 13 11.08 5.35 -8.91
CA PHE A 13 11.56 5.25 -7.52
C PHE A 13 12.12 3.85 -7.20
N HIS A 14 11.43 2.78 -7.62
CA HIS A 14 11.85 1.40 -7.34
C HIS A 14 13.00 0.92 -8.24
N GLY A 15 13.16 1.51 -9.42
CA GLY A 15 14.19 1.20 -10.41
C GLY A 15 13.88 0.07 -11.38
N HIS A 16 12.80 -0.70 -11.17
CA HIS A 16 12.36 -1.72 -12.12
C HIS A 16 10.87 -2.07 -11.93
N VAL A 17 10.31 -2.88 -12.83
CA VAL A 17 8.96 -3.44 -12.68
C VAL A 17 9.07 -4.87 -12.15
N CYS A 18 8.33 -5.18 -11.09
CA CYS A 18 8.20 -6.54 -10.57
C CYS A 18 6.75 -6.84 -10.12
N PRO A 19 6.36 -8.12 -9.95
CA PRO A 19 5.00 -8.49 -9.56
C PRO A 19 4.54 -7.87 -8.24
N GLU A 20 5.45 -7.79 -7.27
CA GLU A 20 5.22 -7.19 -5.95
C GLU A 20 4.91 -5.68 -6.06
N LEU A 21 5.61 -4.95 -6.95
CA LEU A 21 5.37 -3.53 -7.19
C LEU A 21 4.00 -3.28 -7.83
N ALA A 22 3.59 -4.15 -8.76
CA ALA A 22 2.27 -4.10 -9.36
C ALA A 22 1.18 -4.38 -8.31
N LEU A 23 1.43 -5.34 -7.41
CA LEU A 23 0.49 -5.66 -6.33
C LEU A 23 0.34 -4.50 -5.33
N GLY A 24 1.45 -3.88 -4.91
CA GLY A 24 1.41 -2.67 -4.08
C GLY A 24 0.67 -1.51 -4.74
N SER A 25 0.83 -1.35 -6.06
CA SER A 25 0.08 -0.34 -6.82
C SER A 25 -1.42 -0.62 -6.82
N LYS A 26 -1.84 -1.90 -6.96
CA LYS A 26 -3.25 -2.30 -6.85
C LYS A 26 -3.83 -2.11 -5.45
N PHE A 27 -3.04 -2.37 -4.42
CA PHE A 27 -3.44 -2.04 -3.06
C PHE A 27 -3.69 -0.53 -2.91
N CYS A 28 -2.82 0.33 -3.45
CA CYS A 28 -3.00 1.78 -3.40
C CYS A 28 -4.23 2.25 -4.17
N GLU A 29 -4.57 1.63 -5.30
CA GLU A 29 -5.83 1.88 -6.02
C GLU A 29 -7.04 1.54 -5.14
N TYR A 30 -7.00 0.41 -4.43
CA TYR A 30 -8.05 0.00 -3.50
C TYR A 30 -8.21 0.99 -2.33
N VAL A 31 -7.10 1.43 -1.72
CA VAL A 31 -7.12 2.42 -0.63
C VAL A 31 -7.72 3.74 -1.09
N GLN A 32 -7.30 4.24 -2.26
CA GLN A 32 -7.86 5.46 -2.85
C GLN A 32 -9.36 5.33 -3.12
N HIS A 33 -9.83 4.16 -3.54
CA HIS A 33 -11.25 3.91 -3.71
C HIS A 33 -12.00 4.02 -2.38
N LEU A 34 -11.47 3.42 -1.31
CA LEU A 34 -12.06 3.51 0.03
C LEU A 34 -12.07 4.95 0.58
N LEU A 35 -11.02 5.74 0.33
CA LEU A 35 -10.97 7.16 0.68
C LEU A 35 -12.03 7.96 -0.09
N ASN A 36 -12.17 7.70 -1.41
CA ASN A 36 -13.18 8.36 -2.24
C ASN A 36 -14.62 8.01 -1.81
N GLU A 37 -14.83 6.81 -1.27
CA GLU A 37 -16.13 6.39 -0.72
C GLU A 37 -16.37 6.88 0.72
N ASN A 38 -15.42 7.62 1.32
CA ASN A 38 -15.41 8.03 2.73
C ASN A 38 -15.52 6.84 3.70
N VAL A 39 -15.05 5.66 3.28
CA VAL A 39 -14.93 4.46 4.12
C VAL A 39 -13.68 4.55 5.00
N LEU A 40 -12.64 5.22 4.50
CA LEU A 40 -11.45 5.63 5.23
C LEU A 40 -11.41 7.16 5.31
N ASP A 41 -10.90 7.68 6.42
CA ASP A 41 -10.60 9.10 6.57
C ASP A 41 -9.10 9.33 6.31
N ASP A 42 -8.76 10.39 5.58
CA ASP A 42 -7.44 10.66 5.04
C ASP A 42 -6.38 10.91 6.12
N ASN A 43 -6.81 11.32 7.31
CA ASN A 43 -5.97 11.60 8.48
C ASN A 43 -5.93 10.49 9.53
N SER A 44 -6.70 9.42 9.38
CA SER A 44 -6.86 8.41 10.44
C SER A 44 -6.34 7.01 10.06
N PHE A 45 -6.03 6.75 8.80
CA PHE A 45 -5.62 5.41 8.38
C PHE A 45 -4.12 5.16 8.58
N SER A 46 -3.78 3.93 8.95
CA SER A 46 -2.41 3.42 9.01
C SER A 46 -2.33 2.13 8.20
N VAL A 47 -1.20 1.91 7.51
CA VAL A 47 -0.95 0.67 6.78
C VAL A 47 0.01 -0.20 7.59
N LEU A 48 -0.46 -1.41 7.86
CA LEU A 48 0.30 -2.48 8.47
C LEU A 48 0.79 -3.41 7.36
N ALA A 49 2.09 -3.42 7.12
CA ALA A 49 2.72 -4.39 6.23
C ALA A 49 3.31 -5.53 7.05
N GLU A 50 2.98 -6.77 6.70
CA GLU A 50 3.61 -7.92 7.37
C GLU A 50 5.00 -8.24 6.80
N ASN A 51 5.35 -7.71 5.63
CA ASN A 51 6.62 -7.97 4.98
C ASN A 51 7.24 -6.70 4.41
N CYS A 52 8.56 -6.63 4.44
CA CYS A 52 9.33 -5.63 3.71
C CYS A 52 9.54 -6.08 2.26
N THR A 53 8.66 -5.68 1.34
CA THR A 53 8.75 -6.02 -0.09
C THR A 53 8.64 -4.80 -1.00
N SER A 54 8.89 -4.97 -2.31
CA SER A 54 8.73 -3.92 -3.32
C SER A 54 7.34 -3.28 -3.35
N ALA A 55 6.32 -3.93 -2.78
CA ALA A 55 4.99 -3.34 -2.62
C ALA A 55 4.99 -2.10 -1.72
N LEU A 56 5.90 -2.03 -0.74
CA LEU A 56 6.04 -0.87 0.15
C LEU A 56 6.47 0.38 -0.60
N ASP A 57 7.26 0.26 -1.65
CA ASP A 57 7.69 1.42 -2.45
C ASP A 57 6.50 2.04 -3.19
N ALA A 58 5.58 1.21 -3.69
CA ALA A 58 4.33 1.71 -4.27
C ALA A 58 3.47 2.41 -3.21
N ILE A 59 3.35 1.84 -2.00
CA ILE A 59 2.59 2.44 -0.88
C ILE A 59 3.15 3.80 -0.48
N GLN A 60 4.47 3.89 -0.31
CA GLN A 60 5.14 5.14 0.06
C GLN A 60 4.97 6.22 -0.99
N VAL A 61 5.10 5.87 -2.28
CA VAL A 61 5.02 6.83 -3.39
C VAL A 61 3.58 7.26 -3.68
N LEU A 62 2.61 6.35 -3.61
CA LEU A 62 1.23 6.62 -4.03
C LEU A 62 0.33 7.12 -2.92
N LEU A 63 0.50 6.59 -1.70
CA LEU A 63 -0.33 7.00 -0.55
C LEU A 63 0.38 8.06 0.32
N GLY A 64 1.65 8.35 0.06
CA GLY A 64 2.43 9.35 0.82
C GLY A 64 2.71 8.93 2.26
N VAL A 65 2.43 7.68 2.62
CA VAL A 65 2.66 7.16 3.97
C VAL A 65 4.07 6.59 4.01
N THR A 66 4.98 7.20 4.77
CA THR A 66 6.40 6.81 4.78
C THR A 66 6.73 5.87 5.93
N VAL A 67 7.71 4.96 5.74
CA VAL A 67 8.22 4.13 6.83
C VAL A 67 8.93 5.05 7.83
N GLY A 68 8.43 5.11 9.07
CA GLY A 68 8.97 6.00 10.12
C GLY A 68 8.01 7.12 10.56
N THR A 69 6.91 7.34 9.85
CA THR A 69 5.74 8.06 10.38
C THR A 69 4.81 7.09 11.11
N SER A 70 4.02 7.55 12.08
CA SER A 70 3.06 6.73 12.87
C SER A 70 2.01 5.98 12.04
N ALA A 71 1.99 6.19 10.72
CA ALA A 71 1.03 5.65 9.77
C ALA A 71 1.55 4.45 8.93
N LEU A 72 2.86 4.10 8.96
CA LEU A 72 3.36 2.84 8.40
C LEU A 72 4.07 2.01 9.47
N TRP A 73 3.62 0.77 9.67
CA TRP A 73 4.33 -0.19 10.49
C TRP A 73 4.60 -1.50 9.73
N SER A 74 5.85 -1.99 9.81
CA SER A 74 6.26 -3.30 9.28
C SER A 74 6.51 -4.31 10.41
N TRP A 75 5.78 -5.43 10.45
CA TRP A 75 6.04 -6.55 11.37
C TRP A 75 6.35 -7.81 10.57
N ILE A 76 7.60 -8.29 10.60
CA ILE A 76 8.01 -9.48 9.84
C ILE A 76 7.25 -10.73 10.35
N THR A 77 6.42 -11.34 9.49
CA THR A 77 5.82 -12.68 9.73
C THR A 77 6.25 -13.68 8.64
N ALA A 78 6.03 -14.98 8.85
CA ALA A 78 6.35 -16.01 7.86
C ALA A 78 5.36 -16.08 6.68
N SER A 79 4.29 -15.27 6.70
CA SER A 79 3.25 -15.20 5.66
C SER A 79 3.73 -14.35 4.49
N THR A 80 3.48 -14.72 3.23
CA THR A 80 4.10 -14.03 2.08
C THR A 80 3.41 -12.74 1.64
N THR A 81 2.14 -12.43 1.96
CA THR A 81 1.60 -11.08 1.64
C THR A 81 0.31 -10.75 2.39
N ILE A 82 0.38 -9.79 3.31
CA ILE A 82 -0.80 -9.09 3.87
C ILE A 82 -0.44 -7.61 4.05
N HIS A 83 -1.21 -6.74 3.40
CA HIS A 83 -1.22 -5.29 3.64
C HIS A 83 -2.58 -4.96 4.23
N SER A 84 -2.64 -4.66 5.53
CA SER A 84 -3.88 -4.33 6.22
C SER A 84 -3.95 -2.84 6.45
N ILE A 85 -5.12 -2.24 6.25
CA ILE A 85 -5.39 -0.83 6.59
C ILE A 85 -6.16 -0.82 7.90
N ALA A 86 -5.65 -0.08 8.88
CA ALA A 86 -6.28 0.11 10.17
C ALA A 86 -6.73 1.56 10.31
N ASP A 87 -8.00 1.74 10.67
CA ASP A 87 -8.64 3.00 11.05
C ASP A 87 -9.08 2.87 12.53
N PRO A 88 -9.15 3.94 13.37
CA PRO A 88 -9.61 3.86 14.76
C PRO A 88 -11.08 3.43 14.84
N GLY A 89 -11.33 2.13 14.73
CA GLY A 89 -12.66 1.52 14.76
C GLY A 89 -12.87 0.39 13.76
N ARG A 90 -12.03 0.22 12.72
CA ARG A 90 -12.17 -0.82 11.69
C ARG A 90 -10.82 -1.32 11.15
N LYS A 91 -10.74 -2.62 10.88
CA LYS A 91 -9.62 -3.26 10.16
C LYS A 91 -10.12 -3.71 8.79
N VAL A 92 -9.46 -3.27 7.72
CA VAL A 92 -9.74 -3.69 6.34
C VAL A 92 -8.50 -4.37 5.78
N GLY A 93 -8.59 -5.67 5.52
CA GLY A 93 -7.47 -6.47 5.03
C GLY A 93 -7.45 -6.59 3.51
N PHE A 94 -6.27 -6.44 2.91
CA PHE A 94 -6.02 -6.80 1.52
C PHE A 94 -4.96 -7.90 1.45
N SER A 95 -5.30 -9.01 0.80
CA SER A 95 -4.38 -10.13 0.56
C SER A 95 -4.31 -10.40 -0.94
N GLY A 96 -3.15 -10.14 -1.53
CA GLY A 96 -2.81 -10.61 -2.86
C GLY A 96 -1.97 -11.87 -2.74
N ARG A 97 -2.47 -13.00 -3.23
CA ARG A 97 -1.64 -14.22 -3.35
C ARG A 97 -0.76 -14.10 -4.60
N LYS A 98 0.51 -14.49 -4.49
CA LYS A 98 1.32 -14.84 -5.67
C LYS A 98 0.54 -15.91 -6.45
N LEU A 99 0.14 -15.60 -7.68
CA LEU A 99 -0.22 -16.61 -8.69
C LEU A 99 1.05 -17.25 -9.22
#